data_AF-A0A928H3G0-F1
#
_entry.id   AF-A0A928H3G0-F1
#
_cell.length_a   1.000
_cell.length_b   1.000
_cell.length_c   1.000
_cell.angle_alpha   90.00
_cell.angle_beta   90.00
_cell.angle_gamma   90.00
#
_symmetry.space_group_name_H-M   'P 1'
#
loop_
_entity.id
_entity.type
_entity.pdbx_description
1 polymer ?
#
loop_
_entity_poly.entity_id
_entity_poly.type
_entity_poly.pdbx_seq_one_letter_code
_entity_poly.pdbx_strand_id
1 'polypeptide(L)'
;MPVIHGRNAALKVLEKAQEREVPVPIFGTGSFWNIEAILIAAKAVKEKYQIAEIPVTISMTYTYPCMPQAKRITACSVAELGFRSIMTQIRTLIDSPESPYRDITVLPHLDHADPERDHWALTYGTEYLASAMFDAQRFTAEENQRLTAEYVKAYGKDILIEGIMDELPVEAMHAKEVQKISDEDYPERAAEYVKNTGIDFLVADLGTEQQAGGTSNCHYLGERARAITGAVGKPMLTMHGGSSLPPEQLAQLGSDGVMRFNVWTKIARDAGRYAAFELFKRAEAISAGDFNSIESEAFMRDNVANAAESMIKIFEHLGYSKLA
;
A
#
# COMPACT_ATOMS: atom_id res chain seq x y z
N MET A 1 -7.96 18.02 -8.83
CA MET A 1 -7.11 17.08 -9.58
C MET A 1 -7.19 15.76 -8.86
N PRO A 2 -7.63 14.70 -9.53
CA PRO A 2 -7.87 13.42 -8.90
C PRO A 2 -6.58 12.63 -8.56
N VAL A 3 -5.46 12.87 -9.27
CA VAL A 3 -4.14 12.46 -8.77
C VAL A 3 -3.58 13.51 -7.81
N ILE A 4 -3.33 13.12 -6.58
CA ILE A 4 -2.82 13.97 -5.52
C ILE A 4 -1.31 13.88 -5.47
N HIS A 5 -0.64 15.01 -5.67
CA HIS A 5 0.79 15.16 -5.46
C HIS A 5 1.03 16.15 -4.33
N GLY A 6 2.07 15.88 -3.56
CA GLY A 6 2.55 16.74 -2.51
C GLY A 6 1.73 16.76 -1.22
N ARG A 7 2.36 17.27 -0.17
CA ARG A 7 1.97 17.15 1.23
C ARG A 7 0.59 17.71 1.55
N ASN A 8 0.35 18.98 1.23
CA ASN A 8 -0.83 19.69 1.71
C ASN A 8 -2.13 19.10 1.13
N ALA A 9 -2.11 18.71 -0.13
CA ALA A 9 -3.25 18.06 -0.77
C ALA A 9 -3.47 16.65 -0.23
N ALA A 10 -2.39 15.89 -0.01
CA ALA A 10 -2.45 14.55 0.57
C ALA A 10 -3.00 14.57 2.01
N LEU A 11 -2.54 15.49 2.86
CA LEU A 11 -3.04 15.66 4.24
C LEU A 11 -4.54 15.90 4.26
N LYS A 12 -5.03 16.83 3.44
CA LYS A 12 -6.46 17.15 3.38
C LYS A 12 -7.32 15.94 3.04
N VAL A 13 -6.84 15.04 2.19
CA VAL A 13 -7.55 13.82 1.83
C VAL A 13 -7.54 12.82 2.99
N LEU A 14 -6.40 12.65 3.65
CA LEU A 14 -6.24 11.70 4.76
C LEU A 14 -6.98 12.18 6.03
N GLU A 15 -6.99 13.49 6.31
CA GLU A 15 -7.75 14.10 7.41
C GLU A 15 -9.26 13.83 7.27
N LYS A 16 -9.83 14.00 6.07
CA LYS A 16 -11.24 13.68 5.82
C LYS A 16 -11.58 12.22 6.07
N ALA A 17 -10.69 11.30 5.69
CA ALA A 17 -10.88 9.87 5.95
C ALA A 17 -10.78 9.57 7.45
N GLN A 18 -9.85 10.22 8.14
CA GLN A 18 -9.64 10.12 9.59
C GLN A 18 -10.84 10.64 10.41
N GLU A 19 -11.47 11.74 10.00
CA GLU A 19 -12.69 12.27 10.64
C GLU A 19 -13.85 11.25 10.64
N ARG A 20 -13.77 10.22 9.79
CA ARG A 20 -14.72 9.11 9.68
C ARG A 20 -14.15 7.78 10.17
N GLU A 21 -12.94 7.79 10.73
CA GLU A 21 -12.22 6.59 11.18
C GLU A 21 -12.11 5.54 10.07
N VAL A 22 -11.82 5.99 8.84
CA VAL A 22 -11.63 5.13 7.67
C VAL A 22 -10.15 5.13 7.29
N PRO A 23 -9.42 4.02 7.52
CA PRO A 23 -8.05 3.89 7.03
C PRO A 23 -8.03 3.89 5.50
N VAL A 24 -7.09 4.63 4.90
CA VAL A 24 -6.90 4.61 3.44
C VAL A 24 -6.03 3.42 3.04
N PRO A 25 -6.50 2.50 2.18
CA PRO A 25 -5.72 1.36 1.76
C PRO A 25 -4.59 1.80 0.83
N ILE A 26 -3.46 1.11 0.99
CA ILE A 26 -2.28 1.18 0.15
C ILE A 26 -2.23 -0.13 -0.63
N PHE A 27 -2.61 -0.06 -1.90
CA PHE A 27 -2.55 -1.20 -2.80
C PHE A 27 -1.29 -1.13 -3.65
N GLY A 28 -0.47 -2.18 -3.57
CA GLY A 28 0.70 -2.32 -4.42
C GLY A 28 0.35 -2.47 -5.90
N THR A 29 1.26 -2.05 -6.78
CA THR A 29 1.21 -2.35 -8.21
C THR A 29 2.52 -2.94 -8.71
N GLY A 30 2.45 -4.06 -9.43
CA GLY A 30 3.60 -4.67 -10.10
C GLY A 30 3.40 -4.86 -11.61
N SER A 31 2.28 -4.38 -12.15
CA SER A 31 1.90 -4.49 -13.56
C SER A 31 0.90 -3.38 -13.93
N PHE A 32 0.76 -3.10 -15.22
CA PHE A 32 -0.17 -2.07 -15.70
C PHE A 32 -1.63 -2.36 -15.36
N TRP A 33 -2.02 -3.64 -15.31
CA TRP A 33 -3.40 -4.05 -15.04
C TRP A 33 -3.75 -4.02 -13.55
N ASN A 34 -2.77 -4.02 -12.64
CA ASN A 34 -3.06 -3.85 -11.21
C ASN A 34 -3.60 -2.46 -10.89
N ILE A 35 -3.08 -1.43 -11.57
CA ILE A 35 -3.57 -0.05 -11.41
C ILE A 35 -5.05 0.01 -11.78
N GLU A 36 -5.42 -0.54 -12.93
CA GLU A 36 -6.82 -0.53 -13.36
C GLU A 36 -7.72 -1.38 -12.46
N ALA A 37 -7.25 -2.52 -11.95
CA ALA A 37 -8.00 -3.31 -10.96
C ALA A 37 -8.32 -2.49 -9.68
N ILE A 38 -7.36 -1.68 -9.19
CA ILE A 38 -7.57 -0.76 -8.06
C ILE A 38 -8.67 0.26 -8.38
N LEU A 39 -8.61 0.84 -9.59
CA LEU A 39 -9.58 1.85 -10.01
C LEU A 39 -10.99 1.27 -10.22
N ILE A 40 -11.09 0.06 -10.78
CA ILE A 40 -12.36 -0.67 -10.92
C ILE A 40 -12.97 -0.91 -9.53
N ALA A 41 -12.16 -1.38 -8.58
CA ALA A 41 -12.63 -1.62 -7.21
C ALA A 41 -13.12 -0.33 -6.54
N ALA A 42 -12.33 0.73 -6.62
CA ALA A 42 -12.68 2.02 -6.04
C ALA A 42 -13.97 2.60 -6.68
N LYS A 43 -14.11 2.50 -8.01
CA LYS A 43 -15.33 2.92 -8.72
C LYS A 43 -16.55 2.13 -8.27
N ALA A 44 -16.44 0.80 -8.15
CA ALA A 44 -17.54 -0.05 -7.73
C ALA A 44 -18.03 0.29 -6.31
N VAL A 45 -17.11 0.52 -5.37
CA VAL A 45 -17.45 0.95 -4.00
C VAL A 45 -18.06 2.34 -3.98
N LYS A 46 -17.49 3.27 -4.75
CA LYS A 46 -18.03 4.63 -4.91
C LYS A 46 -19.49 4.59 -5.37
N GLU A 47 -19.80 3.82 -6.41
CA GLU A 47 -21.16 3.71 -6.95
C GLU A 47 -22.11 3.01 -5.98
N LYS A 48 -21.66 1.94 -5.33
CA LYS A 48 -22.45 1.19 -4.36
C LYS A 48 -22.92 2.05 -3.17
N TYR A 49 -22.02 2.88 -2.64
CA TYR A 49 -22.30 3.70 -1.45
C TYR A 49 -22.53 5.18 -1.76
N GLN A 50 -22.56 5.59 -3.03
CA GLN A 50 -22.76 6.97 -3.48
C GLN A 50 -21.73 7.97 -2.91
N ILE A 51 -20.49 7.52 -2.69
CA ILE A 51 -19.40 8.35 -2.15
C ILE A 51 -19.03 9.42 -3.19
N ALA A 52 -18.83 10.67 -2.76
CA ALA A 52 -18.47 11.76 -3.68
C ALA A 52 -17.05 11.60 -4.26
N GLU A 53 -16.05 11.38 -3.39
CA GLU A 53 -14.66 11.17 -3.75
C GLU A 53 -14.12 10.01 -2.91
N ILE A 54 -13.59 8.97 -3.56
CA ILE A 54 -13.03 7.82 -2.85
C ILE A 54 -11.50 7.93 -2.80
N PRO A 55 -10.88 8.02 -1.61
CA PRO A 55 -9.44 8.05 -1.48
C PRO A 55 -8.85 6.64 -1.57
N VAL A 56 -7.79 6.48 -2.36
CA VAL A 56 -7.02 5.23 -2.45
C VAL A 56 -5.55 5.55 -2.67
N THR A 57 -4.66 4.81 -1.99
CA THR A 57 -3.23 4.92 -2.25
C THR A 57 -2.81 3.83 -3.22
N ILE A 58 -2.12 4.20 -4.30
CA ILE A 58 -1.47 3.26 -5.23
C ILE A 58 0.02 3.29 -4.93
N SER A 59 0.58 2.17 -4.49
CA SER A 59 1.98 2.09 -4.11
C SER A 59 2.82 1.28 -5.08
N MET A 60 4.10 1.62 -5.12
CA MET A 60 5.12 0.78 -5.73
C MET A 60 6.35 0.76 -4.84
N THR A 61 7.02 -0.37 -4.78
CA THR A 61 8.42 -0.42 -4.35
C THR A 61 9.36 -0.10 -5.51
N TYR A 62 10.49 0.53 -5.22
CA TYR A 62 11.47 0.88 -6.25
C TYR A 62 12.45 -0.26 -6.53
N THR A 63 13.48 -0.46 -5.69
CA THR A 63 14.41 -1.58 -5.83
C THR A 63 14.37 -2.60 -4.68
N TYR A 64 13.30 -2.57 -3.87
CA TYR A 64 13.11 -3.45 -2.72
C TYR A 64 13.39 -4.93 -3.07
N PRO A 65 14.33 -5.62 -2.39
CA PRO A 65 14.86 -6.91 -2.82
C PRO A 65 13.83 -8.01 -3.03
N CYS A 66 12.85 -8.12 -2.13
CA CYS A 66 11.87 -9.20 -2.18
C CYS A 66 10.81 -8.98 -3.27
N MET A 67 10.55 -7.72 -3.61
CA MET A 67 9.47 -7.38 -4.54
C MET A 67 9.79 -6.06 -5.26
N PRO A 68 10.73 -5.97 -6.23
CA PRO A 68 11.08 -4.71 -6.89
C PRO A 68 10.06 -4.34 -7.98
N GLN A 69 8.93 -3.75 -7.61
CA GLN A 69 7.80 -3.51 -8.51
C GLN A 69 8.14 -2.61 -9.68
N ALA A 70 8.85 -1.50 -9.46
CA ALA A 70 9.27 -0.60 -10.52
C ALA A 70 10.15 -1.32 -11.59
N LYS A 71 10.91 -2.35 -11.22
CA LYS A 71 11.68 -3.15 -12.20
C LYS A 71 10.85 -4.17 -12.98
N ARG A 72 9.61 -4.46 -12.56
CA ARG A 72 8.76 -5.50 -13.19
C ARG A 72 7.81 -4.96 -14.26
N ILE A 73 7.54 -3.65 -14.22
CA ILE A 73 6.58 -2.99 -15.13
C ILE A 73 7.04 -3.04 -16.58
N THR A 74 8.36 -2.99 -16.81
CA THR A 74 8.93 -2.99 -18.15
C THR A 74 9.93 -4.13 -18.30
N ALA A 75 10.00 -4.71 -19.50
CA ALA A 75 10.91 -5.82 -19.80
C ALA A 75 12.41 -5.44 -19.69
N CYS A 76 12.74 -4.15 -19.76
CA CYS A 76 14.12 -3.68 -19.57
C CYS A 76 14.57 -3.65 -18.11
N SER A 77 13.64 -3.79 -17.16
CA SER A 77 13.89 -3.82 -15.72
C SER A 77 14.69 -2.65 -15.15
N VAL A 78 14.62 -1.49 -15.81
CA VAL A 78 15.14 -0.22 -15.29
C VAL A 78 14.11 0.38 -14.35
N ALA A 79 14.46 0.50 -13.07
CA ALA A 79 13.53 0.95 -12.03
C ALA A 79 12.99 2.35 -12.30
N GLU A 80 13.83 3.31 -12.71
CA GLU A 80 13.39 4.68 -13.05
C GLU A 80 12.36 4.67 -14.17
N LEU A 81 12.59 3.91 -15.24
CA LEU A 81 11.66 3.82 -16.36
C LEU A 81 10.32 3.21 -15.93
N GLY A 82 10.35 2.16 -15.10
CA GLY A 82 9.12 1.56 -14.60
C GLY A 82 8.37 2.46 -13.61
N PHE A 83 9.07 3.19 -12.74
CA PHE A 83 8.48 4.21 -11.87
C PHE A 83 7.74 5.27 -12.70
N ARG A 84 8.42 5.87 -13.69
CA ARG A 84 7.81 6.87 -14.58
C ARG A 84 6.65 6.29 -15.38
N SER A 85 6.74 5.02 -15.79
CA SER A 85 5.67 4.32 -16.51
C SER A 85 4.42 4.14 -15.65
N ILE A 86 4.58 3.71 -14.39
CA ILE A 86 3.46 3.64 -13.41
C ILE A 86 2.82 5.02 -13.24
N MET A 87 3.64 6.04 -12.96
CA MET A 87 3.12 7.39 -12.73
C MET A 87 2.37 7.95 -13.95
N THR A 88 2.90 7.71 -15.15
CA THR A 88 2.25 8.10 -16.40
C THR A 88 0.92 7.38 -16.56
N GLN A 89 0.85 6.07 -16.29
CA GLN A 89 -0.38 5.32 -16.42
C GLN A 89 -1.44 5.76 -15.40
N ILE A 90 -1.07 5.97 -14.13
CA ILE A 90 -1.98 6.52 -13.11
C ILE A 90 -2.57 7.83 -13.61
N ARG A 91 -1.72 8.74 -14.09
CA ARG A 91 -2.17 10.02 -14.62
C ARG A 91 -3.11 9.87 -15.82
N THR A 92 -2.76 9.04 -16.81
CA THR A 92 -3.59 8.79 -17.98
C THR A 92 -4.95 8.22 -17.59
N LEU A 93 -4.98 7.22 -16.70
CA LEU A 93 -6.23 6.60 -16.28
C LEU A 93 -7.09 7.51 -15.41
N ILE A 94 -6.55 8.58 -14.83
CA ILE A 94 -7.28 9.42 -13.87
C ILE A 94 -7.62 10.79 -14.44
N ASP A 95 -6.70 11.44 -15.14
CA ASP A 95 -6.85 12.81 -15.63
C ASP A 95 -7.44 12.88 -17.06
N SER A 96 -7.46 11.76 -17.80
CA SER A 96 -8.02 11.76 -19.16
C SER A 96 -9.54 12.04 -19.16
N PRO A 97 -10.04 12.95 -20.03
CA PRO A 97 -11.47 13.30 -20.08
C PRO A 97 -12.42 12.12 -20.31
N GLU A 98 -11.99 11.14 -21.09
CA GLU A 98 -12.71 9.91 -21.43
C GLU A 98 -12.67 8.85 -20.34
N SER A 99 -11.85 9.03 -19.30
CA SER A 99 -11.71 8.03 -18.25
C SER A 99 -12.97 7.90 -17.39
N PRO A 100 -13.39 6.67 -17.03
CA PRO A 100 -14.46 6.45 -16.06
C PRO A 100 -14.01 6.64 -14.60
N TYR A 101 -12.73 6.97 -14.36
CA TYR A 101 -12.08 6.97 -13.04
C TYR A 101 -11.78 8.38 -12.49
N ARG A 102 -12.24 9.45 -13.16
CA ARG A 102 -11.89 10.86 -12.82
C ARG A 102 -12.34 11.32 -11.43
N ASP A 103 -13.26 10.61 -10.79
CA ASP A 103 -13.79 10.94 -9.46
C ASP A 103 -13.14 10.09 -8.35
N ILE A 104 -12.07 9.35 -8.68
CA ILE A 104 -11.26 8.59 -7.72
C ILE A 104 -10.07 9.45 -7.34
N THR A 105 -9.87 9.64 -6.03
CA THR A 105 -8.74 10.40 -5.50
C THR A 105 -7.59 9.45 -5.23
N VAL A 106 -6.55 9.51 -6.07
CA VAL A 106 -5.37 8.64 -5.98
C VAL A 106 -4.24 9.37 -5.28
N LEU A 107 -3.65 8.73 -4.27
CA LEU A 107 -2.41 9.14 -3.62
C LEU A 107 -1.28 8.20 -4.08
N PRO A 108 -0.35 8.63 -4.94
CA PRO A 108 0.80 7.81 -5.31
C PRO A 108 1.79 7.70 -4.15
N HIS A 109 2.23 6.49 -3.84
CA HIS A 109 3.10 6.19 -2.72
C HIS A 109 4.34 5.38 -3.13
N LEU A 110 5.51 5.79 -2.64
CA LEU A 110 6.73 5.00 -2.75
C LEU A 110 6.92 4.15 -1.49
N ASP A 111 6.89 2.84 -1.65
CA ASP A 111 6.94 1.88 -0.54
C ASP A 111 8.34 1.28 -0.37
N HIS A 112 8.75 1.03 0.89
CA HIS A 112 10.04 0.42 1.25
C HIS A 112 11.28 1.01 0.54
N ALA A 113 11.39 2.35 0.48
CA ALA A 113 12.51 2.98 -0.20
C ALA A 113 13.76 3.03 0.68
N ASP A 114 14.82 2.38 0.20
CA ASP A 114 16.10 2.32 0.89
C ASP A 114 16.87 3.66 0.76
N PRO A 115 17.36 4.23 1.88
CA PRO A 115 18.07 5.51 1.88
C PRO A 115 19.26 5.61 0.92
N GLU A 116 19.96 4.49 0.67
CA GLU A 116 21.15 4.46 -0.18
C GLU A 116 20.82 4.03 -1.62
N ARG A 117 20.05 2.94 -1.77
CA ARG A 117 19.80 2.34 -3.11
C ARG A 117 18.78 3.11 -3.92
N ASP A 118 17.82 3.74 -3.26
CA ASP A 118 16.65 4.34 -3.90
C ASP A 118 16.72 5.87 -3.96
N HIS A 119 17.93 6.44 -3.88
CA HIS A 119 18.18 7.89 -3.86
C HIS A 119 17.42 8.64 -4.97
N TRP A 120 17.39 8.11 -6.19
CA TRP A 120 16.66 8.77 -7.28
C TRP A 120 15.15 8.89 -6.99
N ALA A 121 14.52 7.82 -6.48
CA ALA A 121 13.09 7.81 -6.18
C ALA A 121 12.77 8.68 -4.94
N LEU A 122 13.67 8.72 -3.97
CA LEU A 122 13.61 9.54 -2.75
C LEU A 122 13.92 11.02 -2.99
N THR A 123 14.40 11.41 -4.17
CA THR A 123 14.73 12.81 -4.48
C THR A 123 13.95 13.29 -5.69
N TYR A 124 14.38 12.93 -6.90
CA TYR A 124 13.70 13.29 -8.15
C TYR A 124 12.31 12.69 -8.26
N GLY A 125 12.10 11.46 -7.76
CA GLY A 125 10.79 10.80 -7.79
C GLY A 125 9.71 11.49 -6.96
N THR A 126 10.10 12.31 -5.96
CA THR A 126 9.15 12.95 -5.02
C THR A 126 8.18 13.91 -5.70
N GLU A 127 8.55 14.48 -6.86
CA GLU A 127 7.65 15.36 -7.64
C GLU A 127 6.35 14.66 -8.08
N TYR A 128 6.36 13.33 -8.16
CA TYR A 128 5.22 12.51 -8.57
C TYR A 128 4.43 11.94 -7.39
N LEU A 129 4.87 12.14 -6.15
CA LEU A 129 4.36 11.37 -5.01
C LEU A 129 3.49 12.23 -4.08
N ALA A 130 2.50 11.58 -3.46
CA ALA A 130 1.82 12.10 -2.29
C ALA A 130 2.63 11.79 -1.02
N SER A 131 3.23 10.60 -0.98
CA SER A 131 3.97 10.12 0.18
C SER A 131 5.08 9.13 -0.18
N ALA A 132 6.04 8.95 0.72
CA ALA A 132 7.08 7.93 0.62
C ALA A 132 7.34 7.29 1.99
N MET A 133 7.54 5.98 2.02
CA MET A 133 8.08 5.25 3.15
C MET A 133 9.60 5.28 3.06
N PHE A 134 10.22 6.02 3.98
CA PHE A 134 11.68 6.06 4.13
C PHE A 134 12.10 4.90 5.02
N ASP A 135 12.60 3.84 4.38
CA ASP A 135 12.84 2.55 5.03
C ASP A 135 14.30 2.40 5.48
N ALA A 136 14.58 2.89 6.68
CA ALA A 136 15.88 2.77 7.33
C ALA A 136 15.96 1.62 8.34
N GLN A 137 15.03 0.63 8.30
CA GLN A 137 14.95 -0.43 9.32
C GLN A 137 16.20 -1.35 9.38
N ARG A 138 17.01 -1.40 8.30
CA ARG A 138 18.26 -2.17 8.26
C ARG A 138 19.44 -1.53 9.01
N PHE A 139 19.31 -0.25 9.36
CA PHE A 139 20.35 0.49 10.10
C PHE A 139 20.13 0.32 11.61
N THR A 140 21.10 0.74 12.43
CA THR A 140 20.89 0.76 13.89
C THR A 140 19.77 1.75 14.24
N ALA A 141 19.13 1.59 15.40
CA ALA A 141 18.04 2.46 15.81
C ALA A 141 18.42 3.95 15.79
N GLU A 142 19.64 4.29 16.23
CA GLU A 142 20.15 5.66 16.23
C GLU A 142 20.32 6.20 14.81
N GLU A 143 20.86 5.38 13.91
CA GLU A 143 21.12 5.77 12.54
C GLU A 143 19.83 5.85 11.71
N ASN A 144 18.89 4.93 11.94
CA ASN A 144 17.53 5.02 11.40
C ASN A 144 16.87 6.34 11.80
N GLN A 145 16.87 6.67 13.10
CA GLN A 145 16.29 7.92 13.58
C GLN A 145 16.99 9.15 12.95
N ARG A 146 18.32 9.16 12.89
CA ARG A 146 19.10 10.26 12.30
C ARG A 146 18.78 10.46 10.82
N LEU A 147 18.88 9.40 10.02
CA LEU A 147 18.61 9.44 8.58
C LEU A 147 17.17 9.83 8.28
N THR A 148 16.21 9.28 9.03
CA THR A 148 14.79 9.60 8.88
C THR A 148 14.51 11.07 9.21
N ALA A 149 15.08 11.60 10.30
CA ALA A 149 14.94 13.01 10.65
C ALA A 149 15.56 13.94 9.59
N GLU A 150 16.70 13.57 9.01
CA GLU A 150 17.33 14.29 7.92
C GLU A 150 16.46 14.29 6.66
N TYR A 151 15.86 13.15 6.32
CA TYR A 151 14.94 13.04 5.19
C TYR A 151 13.65 13.85 5.41
N VAL A 152 13.07 13.80 6.60
CA VAL A 152 11.92 14.65 6.99
C VAL A 152 12.26 16.12 6.88
N LYS A 153 13.44 16.54 7.36
CA LYS A 153 13.89 17.93 7.24
C LYS A 153 14.01 18.38 5.78
N ALA A 154 14.45 17.49 4.90
CA ALA A 154 14.66 17.79 3.48
C ALA A 154 13.35 17.79 2.66
N TYR A 155 12.50 16.77 2.82
CA TYR A 155 11.35 16.52 1.93
C TYR A 155 9.99 16.53 2.63
N GLY A 156 9.96 16.63 3.97
CA GLY A 156 8.72 16.61 4.75
C GLY A 156 7.85 17.86 4.57
N LYS A 157 8.28 18.85 3.77
CA LYS A 157 7.43 19.95 3.29
C LYS A 157 6.77 19.66 1.94
N ASP A 158 7.40 18.79 1.15
CA ASP A 158 7.00 18.50 -0.21
C ASP A 158 6.05 17.30 -0.25
N ILE A 159 6.33 16.24 0.49
CA ILE A 159 5.52 15.01 0.56
C ILE A 159 5.27 14.58 2.01
N LEU A 160 4.38 13.60 2.19
CA LEU A 160 4.21 12.90 3.47
C LEU A 160 5.24 11.78 3.63
N ILE A 161 5.77 11.61 4.83
CA ILE A 161 6.84 10.65 5.10
C ILE A 161 6.36 9.61 6.11
N GLU A 162 6.45 8.35 5.70
CA GLU A 162 6.30 7.21 6.61
C GLU A 162 7.67 6.74 7.06
N GLY A 163 7.81 6.51 8.36
CA GLY A 163 9.00 5.91 8.95
C GLY A 163 8.67 4.58 9.60
N ILE A 164 9.69 3.75 9.76
CA ILE A 164 9.61 2.44 10.39
C ILE A 164 10.71 2.38 11.45
N MET A 165 10.32 2.12 12.70
CA MET A 165 11.28 2.11 13.80
C MET A 165 12.01 0.77 13.94
N ASP A 166 11.32 -0.34 13.66
CA ASP A 166 11.78 -1.71 13.87
C ASP A 166 11.58 -2.57 12.62
N GLU A 167 12.38 -3.63 12.46
CA GLU A 167 12.20 -4.57 11.35
C GLU A 167 10.90 -5.38 11.49
N LEU A 168 10.05 -5.37 10.46
CA LEU A 168 8.84 -6.20 10.44
C LEU A 168 9.17 -7.63 9.98
N PRO A 169 8.52 -8.66 10.57
CA PRO A 169 8.74 -10.02 10.11
C PRO A 169 8.25 -10.21 8.66
N VAL A 170 9.07 -10.88 7.85
CA VAL A 170 8.77 -11.28 6.47
C VAL A 170 8.72 -12.80 6.40
N GLU A 171 7.63 -13.39 5.91
CA GLU A 171 7.45 -14.87 5.92
C GLU A 171 8.59 -15.60 5.21
N ALA A 172 9.06 -15.05 4.08
CA ALA A 172 10.18 -15.62 3.32
C ALA A 172 11.53 -15.60 4.07
N MET A 173 11.63 -14.85 5.17
CA MET A 173 12.84 -14.71 6.00
C MET A 173 12.75 -15.40 7.36
N HIS A 174 11.72 -16.25 7.60
CA HIS A 174 11.54 -17.05 8.83
C HIS A 174 12.71 -17.99 9.20
N ALA A 175 13.80 -18.02 8.42
CA ALA A 175 15.07 -18.65 8.79
C ALA A 175 15.97 -17.77 9.69
N LYS A 176 15.67 -16.48 9.87
CA LYS A 176 16.34 -15.61 10.83
C LYS A 176 15.42 -15.36 12.01
N GLU A 177 15.94 -15.55 13.23
CA GLU A 177 15.25 -15.16 14.46
C GLU A 177 14.99 -13.66 14.42
N VAL A 178 13.78 -13.25 14.03
CA VAL A 178 13.30 -11.89 14.30
C VAL A 178 13.25 -11.79 15.81
N GLN A 179 14.11 -10.94 16.39
CA GLN A 179 14.12 -10.72 17.83
C GLN A 179 12.71 -10.26 18.21
N LYS A 180 12.01 -11.05 19.04
CA LYS A 180 10.81 -10.57 19.73
C LYS A 180 11.26 -9.45 20.66
N ILE A 181 11.14 -8.23 20.16
CA ILE A 181 11.36 -7.01 20.90
C ILE A 181 10.38 -7.00 22.08
N SER A 182 10.83 -6.55 23.25
CA SER A 182 10.00 -6.44 24.45
C SER A 182 8.71 -5.67 24.14
N ASP A 183 7.56 -6.28 24.43
CA ASP A 183 6.26 -5.67 24.16
C ASP A 183 5.95 -4.49 25.10
N GLU A 184 6.66 -4.38 26.23
CA GLU A 184 6.32 -3.46 27.33
C GLU A 184 6.67 -1.99 27.06
N ASP A 185 7.73 -1.69 26.30
CA ASP A 185 8.20 -0.31 26.02
C ASP A 185 7.92 0.16 24.59
N TYR A 186 7.19 -0.65 23.81
CA TYR A 186 6.91 -0.39 22.40
C TYR A 186 6.17 0.94 22.17
N PRO A 187 5.09 1.27 22.90
CA PRO A 187 4.38 2.54 22.72
C PRO A 187 5.24 3.78 23.01
N GLU A 188 6.07 3.73 24.05
CA GLU A 188 6.95 4.82 24.45
C GLU A 188 8.06 5.03 23.41
N ARG A 189 8.69 3.96 22.93
CA ARG A 189 9.69 4.01 21.86
C ARG A 189 9.11 4.54 20.55
N ALA A 190 7.88 4.12 20.22
CA ALA A 190 7.16 4.64 19.06
C ALA A 190 6.92 6.16 19.18
N ALA A 191 6.47 6.64 20.34
CA ALA A 191 6.26 8.06 20.60
C ALA A 191 7.57 8.87 20.54
N GLU A 192 8.67 8.33 21.09
CA GLU A 192 9.99 8.93 21.01
C GLU A 192 10.50 9.00 19.57
N TYR A 193 10.38 7.92 18.80
CA TYR A 193 10.79 7.88 17.40
C TYR A 193 10.01 8.90 16.57
N VAL A 194 8.69 8.97 16.73
CA VAL A 194 7.85 9.97 16.05
C VAL A 194 8.30 11.40 16.40
N LYS A 195 8.52 11.67 17.69
CA LYS A 195 8.96 12.99 18.16
C LYS A 195 10.32 13.38 17.60
N ASN A 196 11.27 12.45 17.56
CA ASN A 196 12.64 12.73 17.15
C ASN A 196 12.82 12.81 15.64
N THR A 197 12.00 12.10 14.87
CA THR A 197 12.07 12.08 13.39
C THR A 197 11.14 13.09 12.74
N GLY A 198 9.98 13.37 13.32
CA GLY A 198 8.97 14.25 12.72
C GLY A 198 8.19 13.63 11.56
N ILE A 199 8.17 12.31 11.44
CA ILE A 199 7.41 11.57 10.42
C ILE A 199 5.89 11.84 10.52
N ASP A 200 5.20 11.62 9.41
CA ASP A 200 3.74 11.78 9.31
C ASP A 200 2.97 10.53 9.67
N PHE A 201 3.55 9.36 9.33
CA PHE A 201 2.97 8.07 9.66
C PHE A 201 4.03 7.11 10.18
N LEU A 202 3.66 6.31 11.17
CA LEU A 202 4.50 5.28 11.75
C LEU A 202 4.07 3.91 11.25
N VAL A 203 4.98 3.22 10.58
CA VAL A 203 4.84 1.78 10.34
C VAL A 203 5.16 1.06 11.65
N ALA A 204 4.14 0.47 12.27
CA ALA A 204 4.23 -0.21 13.55
C ALA A 204 3.99 -1.72 13.38
N ASP A 205 4.64 -2.52 14.23
CA ASP A 205 4.32 -3.93 14.42
C ASP A 205 3.01 -4.06 15.19
N LEU A 206 1.95 -4.35 14.43
CA LEU A 206 0.60 -4.57 14.94
C LEU A 206 0.21 -6.05 14.86
N GLY A 207 1.18 -6.97 14.88
CA GLY A 207 0.95 -8.42 14.82
C GLY A 207 0.79 -8.98 13.41
N THR A 208 1.32 -8.27 12.41
CA THR A 208 1.19 -8.57 10.99
C THR A 208 2.53 -8.98 10.39
N GLU A 209 2.49 -9.87 9.40
CA GLU A 209 3.69 -10.31 8.67
C GLU A 209 3.62 -9.88 7.20
N GLN A 210 4.76 -9.47 6.67
CA GLN A 210 4.85 -9.12 5.25
C GLN A 210 4.98 -10.38 4.38
N GLN A 211 4.41 -10.29 3.18
CA GLN A 211 4.48 -11.34 2.15
C GLN A 211 3.89 -12.68 2.54
N ALA A 212 2.85 -12.67 3.40
CA ALA A 212 2.23 -13.88 3.88
C ALA A 212 1.72 -14.79 2.72
N GLY A 213 2.21 -16.03 2.66
CA GLY A 213 1.88 -17.09 1.71
C GLY A 213 0.49 -17.70 1.90
N GLY A 214 -0.16 -17.42 3.04
CA GLY A 214 -1.56 -17.73 3.36
C GLY A 214 -2.13 -16.76 4.41
N THR A 215 -3.32 -17.04 4.96
CA THR A 215 -3.70 -16.51 6.29
C THR A 215 -2.80 -17.20 7.29
N SER A 216 -1.76 -16.50 7.75
CA SER A 216 -0.98 -16.94 8.90
C SER A 216 -1.85 -16.87 10.16
N ASN A 217 -1.43 -17.51 11.26
CA ASN A 217 -2.06 -17.35 12.58
C ASN A 217 -1.79 -15.95 13.20
N CYS A 218 -1.55 -14.94 12.36
CA CYS A 218 -1.37 -13.56 12.77
C CYS A 218 -2.68 -13.03 13.37
N HIS A 219 -2.53 -12.26 14.44
CA HIS A 219 -3.62 -11.61 15.12
C HIS A 219 -3.29 -10.13 15.27
N TYR A 220 -4.24 -9.29 14.89
CA TYR A 220 -4.13 -7.87 15.05
C TYR A 220 -3.98 -7.49 16.54
N LEU A 221 -2.92 -6.76 16.86
CA LEU A 221 -2.64 -6.24 18.20
C LEU A 221 -3.32 -4.87 18.41
N GLY A 222 -4.65 -4.85 18.47
CA GLY A 222 -5.44 -3.62 18.65
C GLY A 222 -5.14 -2.87 19.96
N GLU A 223 -4.83 -3.60 21.04
CA GLU A 223 -4.39 -2.97 22.31
C GLU A 223 -3.09 -2.18 22.14
N ARG A 224 -2.12 -2.75 21.41
CA ARG A 224 -0.87 -2.06 21.07
C ARG A 224 -1.13 -0.84 20.20
N ALA A 225 -1.99 -0.96 19.18
CA ALA A 225 -2.34 0.18 18.32
C ALA A 225 -2.92 1.34 19.15
N ARG A 226 -3.87 1.07 20.06
CA ARG A 226 -4.42 2.09 20.96
C ARG A 226 -3.38 2.68 21.91
N ALA A 227 -2.50 1.85 22.47
CA ALA A 227 -1.43 2.31 23.35
C ALA A 227 -0.46 3.25 22.62
N ILE A 228 -0.03 2.91 21.40
CA ILE A 228 0.83 3.78 20.58
C ILE A 228 0.09 5.07 20.23
N THR A 229 -1.17 4.98 19.76
CA THR A 229 -2.00 6.15 19.45
C THR A 229 -2.14 7.08 20.65
N GLY A 230 -2.31 6.54 21.85
CA GLY A 230 -2.36 7.31 23.10
C GLY A 230 -1.02 7.96 23.47
N ALA A 231 0.09 7.24 23.35
CA ALA A 231 1.43 7.74 23.66
C ALA A 231 1.88 8.84 22.68
N VAL A 232 1.55 8.69 21.39
CA VAL A 232 1.78 9.68 20.33
C VAL A 232 0.80 10.86 20.42
N GLY A 233 -0.41 10.61 20.92
CA GLY A 233 -1.48 11.60 21.11
C GLY A 233 -2.38 11.86 19.90
N LYS A 234 -2.20 11.12 18.80
CA LYS A 234 -3.03 11.23 17.58
C LYS A 234 -2.97 9.95 16.71
N PRO A 235 -3.99 9.69 15.88
CA PRO A 235 -3.94 8.66 14.84
C PRO A 235 -2.85 8.96 13.81
N MET A 236 -1.94 8.01 13.59
CA MET A 236 -0.91 8.10 12.54
C MET A 236 -0.30 6.75 12.16
N LEU A 237 -0.94 5.64 12.52
CA LEU A 237 -0.36 4.32 12.30
C LEU A 237 -0.59 3.87 10.85
N THR A 238 0.45 3.31 10.24
CA THR A 238 0.37 2.58 8.98
C THR A 238 0.58 1.10 9.25
N MET A 239 -0.43 0.30 8.94
CA MET A 239 -0.33 -1.15 9.07
C MET A 239 0.24 -1.75 7.78
N HIS A 240 1.39 -2.41 7.88
CA HIS A 240 1.92 -3.25 6.81
C HIS A 240 1.45 -4.70 6.97
N GLY A 241 1.68 -5.53 5.96
CA GLY A 241 1.38 -6.96 6.07
C GLY A 241 -0.11 -7.30 6.15
N GLY A 242 -1.02 -6.42 5.72
CA GLY A 242 -2.48 -6.65 5.79
C GLY A 242 -2.97 -7.91 5.07
N SER A 243 -2.13 -8.55 4.25
CA SER A 243 -2.38 -9.86 3.64
C SER A 243 -2.47 -11.01 4.64
N SER A 244 -1.91 -10.86 5.84
CA SER A 244 -1.88 -11.88 6.91
C SER A 244 -3.12 -11.86 7.79
N LEU A 245 -3.96 -10.83 7.71
CA LEU A 245 -5.14 -10.68 8.55
C LEU A 245 -6.42 -11.14 7.84
N PRO A 246 -7.34 -11.79 8.56
CA PRO A 246 -8.67 -12.06 8.05
C PRO A 246 -9.49 -10.74 8.00
N PRO A 247 -10.38 -10.56 7.01
CA PRO A 247 -11.09 -9.31 6.78
C PRO A 247 -11.86 -8.77 8.00
N GLU A 248 -12.35 -9.66 8.86
CA GLU A 248 -13.13 -9.33 10.05
C GLU A 248 -12.33 -8.53 11.09
N GLN A 249 -10.99 -8.64 11.07
CA GLN A 249 -10.11 -7.87 11.96
C GLN A 249 -9.85 -6.43 11.46
N LEU A 250 -10.32 -6.07 10.26
CA LEU A 250 -10.06 -4.76 9.66
C LEU A 250 -11.02 -3.65 10.16
N ALA A 251 -12.18 -4.02 10.70
CA ALA A 251 -13.24 -3.08 11.04
C ALA A 251 -12.88 -2.10 12.17
N GLN A 252 -11.95 -2.48 13.06
CA GLN A 252 -11.55 -1.68 14.22
C GLN A 252 -10.29 -0.82 13.98
N LEU A 253 -9.62 -1.00 12.84
CA LEU A 253 -8.33 -0.36 12.56
C LEU A 253 -8.39 1.17 12.69
N GLY A 254 -9.41 1.78 12.07
CA GLY A 254 -9.57 3.24 12.09
C GLY A 254 -9.77 3.81 13.49
N SER A 255 -10.62 3.17 14.30
CA SER A 255 -10.89 3.59 15.68
C SER A 255 -9.68 3.37 16.62
N ASP A 256 -8.80 2.42 16.30
CA ASP A 256 -7.58 2.16 17.07
C ASP A 256 -6.41 3.10 16.68
N GLY A 257 -6.61 3.97 15.68
CA GLY A 257 -5.65 4.99 15.23
C GLY A 257 -4.84 4.62 14.00
N VAL A 258 -5.22 3.55 13.30
CA VAL A 258 -4.64 3.19 11.99
C VAL A 258 -5.23 4.10 10.91
N MET A 259 -4.35 4.86 10.28
CA MET A 259 -4.66 5.80 9.21
C MET A 259 -4.54 5.17 7.82
N ARG A 260 -3.64 4.19 7.68
CA ARG A 260 -3.28 3.61 6.39
C ARG A 260 -3.09 2.09 6.50
N PHE A 261 -3.54 1.35 5.49
CA PHE A 261 -3.54 -0.11 5.51
C PHE A 261 -2.92 -0.68 4.22
N ASN A 262 -1.73 -1.26 4.32
CA ASN A 262 -0.98 -1.80 3.18
C ASN A 262 -1.26 -3.28 2.94
N VAL A 263 -1.63 -3.61 1.71
CA VAL A 263 -1.97 -4.96 1.27
C VAL A 263 -1.60 -5.18 -0.20
N TRP A 264 -0.83 -6.23 -0.47
CA TRP A 264 -0.40 -6.58 -1.82
C TRP A 264 -0.40 -8.10 -2.06
N THR A 265 0.37 -8.85 -1.28
CA THR A 265 0.67 -10.25 -1.56
C THR A 265 -0.57 -11.13 -1.70
N LYS A 266 -1.57 -10.98 -0.82
CA LYS A 266 -2.83 -11.73 -0.91
C LYS A 266 -3.53 -11.47 -2.24
N ILE A 267 -3.62 -10.21 -2.65
CA ILE A 267 -4.31 -9.79 -3.88
C ILE A 267 -3.60 -10.37 -5.10
N ALA A 268 -2.29 -10.14 -5.21
CA ALA A 268 -1.51 -10.61 -6.35
C ALA A 268 -1.51 -12.14 -6.47
N ARG A 269 -1.39 -12.85 -5.33
CA ARG A 269 -1.41 -14.31 -5.27
C ARG A 269 -2.78 -14.87 -5.65
N ASP A 270 -3.84 -14.40 -5.00
CA ASP A 270 -5.19 -14.97 -5.17
C ASP A 270 -5.71 -14.70 -6.59
N ALA A 271 -5.48 -13.49 -7.12
CA ALA A 271 -5.81 -13.15 -8.51
C ALA A 271 -4.99 -13.95 -9.53
N GLY A 272 -3.70 -14.16 -9.28
CA GLY A 272 -2.84 -14.98 -10.14
C GLY A 272 -3.29 -16.44 -10.18
N ARG A 273 -3.65 -17.00 -9.02
CA ARG A 273 -4.19 -18.37 -8.92
C ARG A 273 -5.52 -18.51 -9.63
N TYR A 274 -6.42 -17.54 -9.47
CA TYR A 274 -7.72 -17.53 -10.14
C TYR A 274 -7.56 -17.49 -11.67
N ALA A 275 -6.75 -16.55 -12.18
CA ALA A 275 -6.50 -16.41 -13.61
C ALA A 275 -5.87 -17.67 -14.22
N ALA A 276 -4.93 -18.31 -13.50
CA ALA A 276 -4.34 -19.58 -13.94
C ALA A 276 -5.38 -20.70 -14.01
N PHE A 277 -6.25 -20.80 -12.99
CA PHE A 277 -7.32 -21.78 -12.97
C PHE A 277 -8.31 -21.61 -14.13
N GLU A 278 -8.73 -20.39 -14.43
CA GLU A 278 -9.61 -20.11 -15.57
C GLU A 278 -8.92 -20.36 -16.91
N LEU A 279 -7.62 -20.09 -17.02
CA LEU A 279 -6.84 -20.47 -18.21
C LEU A 279 -6.81 -21.98 -18.42
N PHE A 280 -6.58 -22.77 -17.36
CA PHE A 280 -6.57 -24.23 -17.45
C PHE A 280 -7.93 -24.80 -17.87
N LYS A 281 -9.04 -24.22 -17.41
CA LYS A 281 -10.39 -24.62 -17.84
C LYS A 281 -10.62 -24.40 -19.34
N ARG A 282 -9.90 -23.45 -19.94
CA ARG A 282 -10.01 -23.10 -21.37
C ARG A 282 -8.97 -23.80 -22.24
N ALA A 283 -8.05 -24.59 -21.66
CA ALA A 283 -6.90 -25.16 -22.37
C ALA A 283 -7.29 -26.04 -23.57
N GLU A 284 -8.33 -26.88 -23.43
CA GLU A 284 -8.82 -27.73 -24.53
C GLU A 284 -9.44 -26.89 -25.65
N ALA A 285 -10.27 -25.90 -25.31
CA ALA A 285 -10.90 -25.00 -26.27
C ALA A 285 -9.88 -24.14 -27.03
N ILE A 286 -8.85 -23.65 -26.32
CA ILE A 286 -7.71 -22.95 -26.92
C ILE A 286 -6.99 -23.87 -27.92
N SER A 287 -6.72 -25.11 -27.51
CA SER A 287 -6.03 -26.10 -28.37
C SER A 287 -6.85 -26.48 -29.59
N ALA A 288 -8.18 -26.45 -29.48
CA ALA A 288 -9.12 -26.66 -30.58
C ALA A 288 -9.30 -25.43 -31.50
N GLY A 289 -8.68 -24.30 -31.18
CA GLY A 289 -8.78 -23.06 -31.96
C GLY A 289 -10.09 -22.30 -31.76
N ASP A 290 -10.78 -22.46 -30.62
CA ASP A 290 -12.00 -21.70 -30.32
C ASP A 290 -11.70 -20.21 -30.18
N PHE A 291 -12.29 -19.39 -31.06
CA PHE A 291 -11.98 -17.97 -31.18
C PHE A 291 -12.20 -17.18 -29.88
N ASN A 292 -13.23 -17.53 -29.10
CA ASN A 292 -13.53 -16.83 -27.85
C ASN A 292 -12.54 -17.19 -26.74
N SER A 293 -11.96 -18.40 -26.80
CA SER A 293 -11.04 -18.91 -25.78
C SER A 293 -9.59 -18.52 -26.03
N ILE A 294 -9.19 -18.24 -27.28
CA ILE A 294 -7.82 -17.87 -27.68
C ILE A 294 -7.47 -16.39 -27.46
N GLU A 295 -8.35 -15.61 -26.83
CA GLU A 295 -8.09 -14.20 -26.54
C GLU A 295 -6.87 -14.07 -25.61
N SER A 296 -5.84 -13.38 -26.07
CA SER A 296 -4.51 -13.35 -25.43
C SER A 296 -4.50 -12.63 -24.08
N GLU A 297 -5.46 -11.73 -23.85
CA GLU A 297 -5.58 -10.96 -22.61
C GLU A 297 -6.47 -11.63 -21.57
N ALA A 298 -7.11 -12.76 -21.87
CA ALA A 298 -8.12 -13.32 -20.99
C ALA A 298 -7.55 -13.70 -19.61
N PHE A 299 -6.30 -14.16 -19.52
CA PHE A 299 -5.62 -14.32 -18.23
C PHE A 299 -5.53 -13.00 -17.45
N MET A 300 -5.16 -11.90 -18.13
CA MET A 300 -5.08 -10.58 -17.52
C MET A 300 -6.46 -10.09 -17.07
N ARG A 301 -7.51 -10.31 -17.87
CA ARG A 301 -8.90 -9.93 -17.52
C ARG A 301 -9.40 -10.69 -16.30
N ASP A 302 -9.17 -12.00 -16.22
CA ASP A 302 -9.52 -12.81 -15.05
C ASP A 302 -8.76 -12.34 -13.81
N ASN A 303 -7.47 -12.00 -13.98
CA ASN A 303 -6.65 -11.46 -12.90
C ASN A 303 -7.20 -10.11 -12.39
N VAL A 304 -7.50 -9.18 -13.31
CA VAL A 304 -8.06 -7.86 -12.98
C VAL A 304 -9.39 -7.99 -12.25
N ALA A 305 -10.30 -8.83 -12.76
CA ALA A 305 -11.61 -9.04 -12.16
C ALA A 305 -11.48 -9.57 -10.71
N ASN A 306 -10.68 -10.61 -10.50
CA ASN A 306 -10.52 -11.20 -9.17
C ASN A 306 -9.76 -10.28 -8.19
N ALA A 307 -8.75 -9.55 -8.68
CA ALA A 307 -8.05 -8.54 -7.89
C ALA A 307 -8.99 -7.42 -7.45
N ALA A 308 -9.82 -6.91 -8.37
CA ALA A 308 -10.80 -5.86 -8.08
C ALA A 308 -11.84 -6.34 -7.05
N GLU A 309 -12.39 -7.55 -7.19
CA GLU A 309 -13.30 -8.13 -6.19
C GLU A 309 -12.68 -8.24 -4.80
N SER A 310 -11.40 -8.62 -4.72
CA SER A 310 -10.68 -8.68 -3.44
C SER A 310 -10.52 -7.30 -2.81
N MET A 311 -10.18 -6.28 -3.61
CA MET A 311 -10.04 -4.90 -3.14
C MET A 311 -11.38 -4.28 -2.75
N ILE A 312 -12.48 -4.59 -3.44
CA ILE A 312 -13.84 -4.18 -3.04
C ILE A 312 -14.14 -4.63 -1.62
N LYS A 313 -13.87 -5.91 -1.30
CA LYS A 313 -14.06 -6.43 0.07
C LYS A 313 -13.19 -5.66 1.06
N ILE A 314 -11.94 -5.38 0.74
CA ILE A 314 -11.04 -4.63 1.63
C ILE A 314 -11.60 -3.23 1.91
N PHE A 315 -12.02 -2.48 0.89
CA PHE A 315 -12.68 -1.19 1.09
C PHE A 315 -13.89 -1.29 2.03
N GLU A 316 -14.74 -2.30 1.84
CA GLU A 316 -15.92 -2.51 2.69
C GLU A 316 -15.57 -2.79 4.14
N HIS A 317 -14.55 -3.63 4.38
CA HIS A 317 -14.13 -4.00 5.72
C HIS A 317 -13.37 -2.87 6.44
N LEU A 318 -12.74 -1.96 5.68
CA LEU A 318 -12.20 -0.70 6.18
C LEU A 318 -13.30 0.35 6.46
N GLY A 319 -14.57 0.04 6.18
CA GLY A 319 -15.69 0.91 6.51
C GLY A 319 -15.91 2.08 5.56
N TYR A 320 -15.57 1.93 4.27
CA TYR A 320 -15.71 3.00 3.28
C TYR A 320 -17.14 3.52 3.09
N SER A 321 -18.16 2.77 3.51
CA SER A 321 -19.54 3.25 3.57
C SER A 321 -19.72 4.48 4.49
N LYS A 322 -18.81 4.71 5.44
CA LYS A 322 -18.80 5.92 6.30
C LYS A 322 -18.39 7.20 5.57
N LEU A 323 -17.89 7.10 4.35
CA LEU A 323 -17.50 8.25 3.51
C LEU A 323 -18.65 8.77 2.62
N ALA A 324 -19.79 8.10 2.64
CA ALA A 324 -21.00 8.51 1.92
C ALA A 324 -21.62 9.80 2.50
#